data_AF-A0A967MUN0-F1
#
_entry.id   AF-A0A967MUN0-F1
#
_cell.length_a   1.000
_cell.length_b   1.000
_cell.length_c   1.000
_cell.angle_alpha   90.00
_cell.angle_beta   90.00
_cell.angle_gamma   90.00
#
_symmetry.space_group_name_H-M   'P 1'
#
loop_
_entity.id
_entity.type
_entity.pdbx_description
1 polymer ?
#
loop_
_entity_poly.entity_id
_entity_poly.type
_entity_poly.pdbx_seq_one_letter_code
_entity_poly.pdbx_strand_id
1 'polypeptide(L)'
;MIPLKYNTASQEIPLGYFVDDTDGKTAETGLTIANTDIKLWKSGATTLANKNSGGATHISGGVYYATLDATDTNTYGPLKIFIHVSGALPVILECLVMEADAYDALYAAAGTGHIEADTVQIEGSDATNQINAAVDAAWTTQMADSVATDGSIPTREQALYEAIQFLTERAVSDTTVTVKKVDGSTTLMTFTLDDGTDPTSITRAS
;
A
#
# COMPACT_ATOMS: atom_id res chain seq x y z
N MET A 1 14.32 -23.35 4.75
CA MET A 1 14.22 -23.24 3.28
C MET A 1 14.84 -21.91 2.88
N ILE A 2 15.78 -21.90 1.93
CA ILE A 2 16.47 -20.67 1.50
C ILE A 2 15.64 -19.97 0.42
N PRO A 3 15.26 -18.69 0.58
CA PRO A 3 14.55 -17.94 -0.44
C PRO A 3 15.51 -17.59 -1.59
N LEU A 4 15.05 -17.74 -2.81
CA LEU A 4 15.78 -17.42 -4.04
C LEU A 4 14.92 -16.51 -4.91
N LYS A 5 15.56 -15.54 -5.54
CA LYS A 5 14.95 -14.66 -6.52
C LYS A 5 14.85 -15.38 -7.87
N TYR A 6 13.68 -15.31 -8.50
CA TYR A 6 13.45 -15.94 -9.80
C TYR A 6 14.40 -15.41 -10.88
N ASN A 7 14.91 -16.34 -11.71
CA ASN A 7 15.66 -16.05 -12.93
C ASN A 7 16.80 -15.03 -12.72
N THR A 8 17.50 -15.12 -11.58
CA THR A 8 18.51 -14.14 -11.16
C THR A 8 19.87 -14.81 -11.07
N ALA A 9 20.88 -14.16 -11.64
CA ALA A 9 22.27 -14.62 -11.60
C ALA A 9 22.95 -14.28 -10.25
N SER A 10 24.02 -15.01 -9.94
CA SER A 10 24.91 -14.71 -8.81
C SER A 10 24.26 -14.84 -7.43
N GLN A 11 23.36 -15.82 -7.26
CA GLN A 11 22.74 -16.10 -5.96
C GLN A 11 23.57 -17.13 -5.19
N GLU A 12 24.32 -16.67 -4.19
CA GLU A 12 25.16 -17.54 -3.36
C GLU A 12 24.32 -18.25 -2.30
N ILE A 13 24.42 -19.58 -2.25
CA ILE A 13 23.78 -20.38 -1.21
C ILE A 13 24.81 -21.25 -0.48
N PRO A 14 24.76 -21.31 0.86
CA PRO A 14 25.48 -22.34 1.59
C PRO A 14 24.84 -23.70 1.27
N LEU A 15 25.70 -24.67 0.97
CA LEU A 15 25.34 -26.06 0.92
C LEU A 15 25.37 -26.65 2.33
N GLY A 16 24.87 -27.88 2.48
CA GLY A 16 24.90 -28.59 3.75
C GLY A 16 26.33 -28.97 4.17
N TYR A 17 26.42 -29.53 5.38
CA TYR A 17 27.66 -29.99 5.97
C TYR A 17 28.06 -31.35 5.36
N PHE A 18 29.19 -31.38 4.66
CA PHE A 18 29.73 -32.61 4.07
C PHE A 18 30.56 -33.36 5.09
N VAL A 19 30.17 -34.60 5.34
CA VAL A 19 30.86 -35.52 6.25
C VAL A 19 31.28 -36.78 5.52
N ASP A 20 32.37 -37.38 5.98
CA ASP A 20 32.93 -38.62 5.49
C ASP A 20 31.87 -39.72 5.41
N ASP A 21 31.88 -40.49 4.32
CA ASP A 21 30.90 -41.53 4.04
C ASP A 21 31.11 -42.84 4.83
N THR A 22 32.25 -42.99 5.49
CA THR A 22 32.59 -44.14 6.33
C THR A 22 32.11 -43.93 7.77
N ASP A 23 32.28 -42.74 8.33
CA ASP A 23 31.92 -42.46 9.73
C ASP A 23 30.72 -41.53 9.92
N GLY A 24 30.26 -40.85 8.87
CA GLY A 24 29.12 -39.93 8.90
C GLY A 24 29.30 -38.74 9.85
N LYS A 25 30.54 -38.39 10.19
CA LYS A 25 30.87 -37.43 11.26
C LYS A 25 32.04 -36.52 10.91
N THR A 26 33.13 -37.05 10.35
CA THR A 26 34.35 -36.30 10.07
C THR A 26 34.10 -35.33 8.93
N ALA A 27 34.50 -34.06 9.10
CA ALA A 27 34.25 -33.03 8.10
C ALA A 27 35.12 -33.22 6.86
N GLU A 28 34.50 -33.21 5.69
CA GLU A 28 35.21 -33.34 4.41
C GLU A 28 35.59 -31.96 3.85
N THR A 29 36.86 -31.59 3.96
CA THR A 29 37.35 -30.23 3.64
C THR A 29 38.08 -30.10 2.31
N GLY A 30 38.31 -31.22 1.60
CA GLY A 30 39.08 -31.29 0.36
C GLY A 30 38.29 -31.77 -0.86
N LEU A 31 36.95 -31.69 -0.84
CA LEU A 31 36.11 -32.21 -1.91
C LEU A 31 36.20 -31.34 -3.16
N THR A 32 36.32 -31.99 -4.31
CA THR A 32 36.08 -31.35 -5.61
C THR A 32 34.63 -31.63 -6.01
N ILE A 33 33.77 -30.63 -5.89
CA ILE A 33 32.33 -30.74 -6.22
C ILE A 33 32.08 -29.99 -7.53
N ALA A 34 31.88 -30.72 -8.63
CA ALA A 34 31.58 -30.14 -9.93
C ALA A 34 30.10 -29.75 -10.05
N ASN A 35 29.76 -28.92 -11.05
CA ASN A 35 28.36 -28.56 -11.31
C ASN A 35 27.50 -29.79 -11.64
N THR A 36 28.10 -30.84 -12.21
CA THR A 36 27.43 -32.11 -12.51
C THR A 36 27.09 -32.94 -11.28
N ASP A 37 27.76 -32.71 -10.16
CA ASP A 37 27.49 -33.39 -8.88
C ASP A 37 26.32 -32.74 -8.13
N ILE A 38 25.96 -31.51 -8.50
CA ILE A 38 24.86 -30.73 -7.94
C ILE A 38 23.64 -30.91 -8.83
N LYS A 39 22.68 -31.70 -8.36
CA LYS A 39 21.43 -32.00 -9.07
C LYS A 39 20.30 -31.12 -8.55
N LEU A 40 19.60 -30.48 -9.47
CA LEU A 40 18.46 -29.60 -9.21
C LEU A 40 17.17 -30.30 -9.59
N TRP A 41 16.27 -30.44 -8.62
CA TRP A 41 14.86 -30.72 -8.88
C TRP A 41 14.08 -29.41 -8.83
N LYS A 42 13.61 -28.96 -9.99
CA LYS A 42 12.75 -27.79 -10.11
C LYS A 42 11.29 -28.21 -9.90
N SER A 43 10.48 -27.29 -9.35
CA SER A 43 9.06 -27.53 -9.12
C SER A 43 8.37 -28.13 -10.35
N GLY A 44 7.75 -29.30 -10.19
CA GLY A 44 7.06 -30.00 -11.26
C GLY A 44 7.93 -30.80 -12.24
N ALA A 45 9.26 -30.83 -12.07
CA ALA A 45 10.14 -31.60 -12.93
C ALA A 45 10.02 -33.12 -12.69
N THR A 46 10.11 -33.91 -13.75
CA THR A 46 10.15 -35.38 -13.70
C THR A 46 11.58 -35.94 -13.70
N THR A 47 12.57 -35.08 -13.89
CA THR A 47 14.00 -35.42 -13.92
C THR A 47 14.83 -34.39 -13.15
N LEU A 48 16.04 -34.78 -12.77
CA LEU A 48 17.02 -33.90 -12.16
C LEU A 48 17.86 -33.23 -13.24
N ALA A 49 18.01 -31.92 -13.18
CA ALA A 49 18.94 -31.18 -14.02
C ALA A 49 20.30 -31.03 -13.31
N ASN A 50 21.38 -30.96 -14.06
CA ASN A 50 22.64 -30.47 -13.50
C ASN A 50 22.52 -28.98 -13.20
N LYS A 51 23.22 -28.51 -12.17
CA LYS A 51 23.51 -27.09 -12.03
C LYS A 51 24.16 -26.57 -13.32
N ASN A 52 23.71 -25.42 -13.80
CA ASN A 52 24.04 -24.93 -15.13
C ASN A 52 25.55 -24.67 -15.30
N SER A 53 26.17 -23.99 -14.33
CA SER A 53 27.62 -23.72 -14.33
C SER A 53 28.15 -23.51 -12.92
N GLY A 54 29.47 -23.67 -12.75
CA GLY A 54 30.16 -23.50 -11.47
C GLY A 54 29.95 -24.67 -10.49
N GLY A 55 31.05 -25.16 -9.91
CA GLY A 55 31.02 -26.14 -8.83
C GLY A 55 30.77 -25.51 -7.46
N ALA A 56 30.93 -26.31 -6.40
CA ALA A 56 30.93 -25.79 -5.04
C ALA A 56 32.33 -25.39 -4.58
N THR A 57 32.40 -24.40 -3.69
CA THR A 57 33.66 -23.92 -3.10
C THR A 57 33.59 -24.07 -1.57
N HIS A 58 34.66 -24.59 -0.97
CA HIS A 58 34.75 -24.78 0.47
C HIS A 58 34.77 -23.43 1.21
N ILE A 59 33.96 -23.32 2.27
CA ILE A 59 33.97 -22.18 3.19
C ILE A 59 34.81 -22.53 4.43
N SER A 60 34.36 -23.52 5.20
CA SER A 60 34.99 -23.94 6.45
C SER A 60 34.37 -25.25 6.96
N GLY A 61 35.21 -26.14 7.50
CA GLY A 61 34.77 -27.32 8.25
C GLY A 61 33.79 -28.22 7.49
N GLY A 62 33.93 -28.40 6.18
CA GLY A 62 33.00 -29.22 5.40
C GLY A 62 31.72 -28.49 4.95
N VAL A 63 31.58 -27.20 5.26
CA VAL A 63 30.57 -26.33 4.63
C VAL A 63 31.12 -25.83 3.30
N TYR A 64 30.35 -25.99 2.23
CA TYR A 64 30.64 -25.46 0.90
C TYR A 64 29.54 -24.48 0.50
N TYR A 65 29.77 -23.63 -0.49
CA TYR A 65 28.73 -22.84 -1.13
C TYR A 65 28.71 -23.08 -2.64
N ALA A 66 27.58 -22.80 -3.27
CA ALA A 66 27.46 -22.72 -4.72
C ALA A 66 26.74 -21.43 -5.11
N THR A 67 27.15 -20.85 -6.24
CA THR A 67 26.49 -19.65 -6.80
C THR A 67 25.50 -20.08 -7.87
N LEU A 68 24.21 -20.01 -7.60
CA LEU A 68 23.14 -20.29 -8.56
C LEU A 68 23.00 -19.16 -9.58
N ASP A 69 22.63 -19.52 -10.80
CA ASP A 69 22.35 -18.56 -11.86
C ASP A 69 20.87 -18.47 -12.26
N ALA A 70 20.60 -17.67 -13.28
CA ALA A 70 19.26 -17.47 -13.81
C ALA A 70 18.66 -18.78 -14.35
N THR A 71 19.46 -19.62 -15.02
CA THR A 71 19.02 -20.93 -15.51
C THR A 71 18.67 -21.86 -14.36
N ASP A 72 19.42 -21.84 -13.27
CA ASP A 72 19.15 -22.68 -12.09
C ASP A 72 17.81 -22.29 -11.42
N THR A 73 17.42 -21.01 -11.48
CA THR A 73 16.29 -20.41 -10.73
C THR A 73 15.12 -19.96 -11.61
N ASN A 74 15.03 -20.42 -12.86
CA ASN A 74 14.00 -20.03 -13.83
C ASN A 74 12.65 -20.77 -13.68
N THR A 75 12.33 -21.30 -12.51
CA THR A 75 11.04 -21.98 -12.25
C THR A 75 10.56 -21.64 -10.85
N TYR A 76 9.35 -21.07 -10.74
CA TYR A 76 8.75 -20.72 -9.47
C TYR A 76 8.44 -21.95 -8.60
N GLY A 77 8.51 -21.75 -7.28
CA GLY A 77 8.16 -22.76 -6.29
C GLY A 77 9.37 -23.49 -5.71
N PRO A 78 9.15 -24.66 -5.09
CA PRO A 78 10.21 -25.40 -4.42
C PRO A 78 11.33 -25.83 -5.38
N LEU A 79 12.57 -25.62 -4.95
CA LEU A 79 13.78 -26.11 -5.61
C LEU A 79 14.51 -27.01 -4.62
N LYS A 80 14.67 -28.29 -4.93
CA LYS A 80 15.47 -29.22 -4.11
C LYS A 80 16.80 -29.45 -4.78
N ILE A 81 17.87 -29.42 -3.97
CA ILE A 81 19.23 -29.63 -4.44
C ILE A 81 19.75 -30.91 -3.80
N PHE A 82 20.24 -31.82 -4.61
CA PHE A 82 20.87 -33.06 -4.20
C PHE A 82 22.33 -33.01 -4.61
N ILE A 83 23.23 -33.24 -3.67
CA ILE A 83 24.66 -33.34 -3.95
C ILE A 83 25.14 -34.72 -3.51
N HIS A 84 25.86 -35.39 -4.42
CA HIS A 84 26.48 -36.67 -4.13
C HIS A 84 27.85 -36.73 -4.79
N VAL A 85 28.89 -36.91 -3.97
CA VAL A 85 30.30 -36.91 -4.37
C VAL A 85 31.00 -38.03 -3.61
N SER A 86 32.03 -38.63 -4.21
CA SER A 86 32.79 -39.71 -3.54
C SER A 86 33.48 -39.20 -2.27
N GLY A 87 33.46 -40.00 -1.22
CA GLY A 87 34.11 -39.67 0.06
C GLY A 87 33.24 -38.84 0.99
N ALA A 88 32.01 -38.49 0.62
CA ALA A 88 31.08 -37.79 1.51
C ALA A 88 29.65 -38.33 1.42
N LEU A 89 28.92 -38.28 2.54
CA LEU A 89 27.50 -38.61 2.56
C LEU A 89 26.70 -37.64 1.66
N PRO A 90 25.63 -38.12 1.00
CA PRO A 90 24.76 -37.26 0.19
C PRO A 90 24.16 -36.12 1.01
N VAL A 91 24.16 -34.93 0.44
CA VAL A 91 23.58 -33.71 1.04
C VAL A 91 22.35 -33.30 0.25
N ILE A 92 21.29 -32.94 0.97
CA ILE A 92 20.05 -32.43 0.40
C ILE A 92 19.74 -31.08 1.04
N LEU A 93 19.35 -30.10 0.24
CA LEU A 93 18.83 -28.83 0.74
C LEU A 93 17.59 -28.39 -0.04
N GLU A 94 16.76 -27.60 0.64
CA GLU A 94 15.50 -27.10 0.10
C GLU A 94 15.52 -25.57 0.01
N CYS A 95 15.23 -25.07 -1.18
CA CYS A 95 15.08 -23.66 -1.52
C CYS A 95 13.65 -23.36 -2.01
N LEU A 96 13.30 -22.09 -2.03
CA LEU A 96 12.06 -21.58 -2.61
C LEU A 96 12.38 -20.49 -3.62
N VAL A 97 12.06 -20.73 -4.89
CA VAL A 97 12.14 -19.69 -5.92
C VAL A 97 10.86 -18.86 -5.89
N MET A 98 11.03 -17.58 -5.59
CA MET A 98 9.95 -16.60 -5.44
C MET A 98 9.97 -15.59 -6.58
N GLU A 99 8.83 -14.94 -6.81
CA GLU A 99 8.73 -13.75 -7.65
C GLU A 99 9.77 -12.70 -7.25
N ALA A 100 10.36 -12.03 -8.26
CA ALA A 100 11.44 -11.08 -8.05
C ALA A 100 11.03 -9.94 -7.12
N ASP A 101 9.84 -9.37 -7.35
CA ASP A 101 9.32 -8.26 -6.58
C ASP A 101 8.93 -8.69 -5.16
N ALA A 102 8.36 -9.90 -4.99
CA ALA A 102 8.07 -10.47 -3.68
C ALA A 102 9.36 -10.76 -2.88
N TYR A 103 10.42 -11.22 -3.54
CA TYR A 103 11.73 -11.40 -2.92
C TYR A 103 12.30 -10.06 -2.47
N ASP A 104 12.29 -9.05 -3.34
CA ASP A 104 12.81 -7.72 -3.00
C ASP A 104 11.99 -7.05 -1.89
N ALA A 105 10.66 -7.21 -1.89
CA ALA A 105 9.78 -6.74 -0.83
C ALA A 105 10.12 -7.30 0.55
N LEU A 106 10.54 -8.57 0.61
CA LEU A 106 10.82 -9.26 1.88
C LEU A 106 12.29 -9.21 2.29
N TYR A 107 13.22 -9.19 1.33
CA TYR A 107 14.65 -9.43 1.55
C TYR A 107 15.57 -8.35 0.98
N ALA A 108 15.11 -7.41 0.14
CA ALA A 108 15.96 -6.30 -0.26
C ALA A 108 16.25 -5.37 0.93
N ALA A 109 17.40 -4.70 0.87
CA ALA A 109 17.76 -3.67 1.85
C ALA A 109 16.64 -2.61 1.93
N ALA A 110 16.33 -2.17 3.16
CA ALA A 110 15.18 -1.31 3.47
C ALA A 110 14.97 -0.17 2.45
N GLY A 111 13.76 -0.09 1.87
CA GLY A 111 13.29 1.08 1.13
C GLY A 111 13.06 0.92 -0.37
N THR A 112 13.40 -0.22 -0.99
CA THR A 112 13.12 -0.47 -2.43
C THR A 112 12.07 -1.53 -2.70
N GLY A 113 11.78 -2.36 -1.69
CA GLY A 113 10.78 -3.41 -1.78
C GLY A 113 9.39 -2.89 -1.40
N HIS A 114 8.46 -2.89 -2.34
CA HIS A 114 7.05 -2.61 -2.07
C HIS A 114 6.24 -3.89 -2.29
N ILE A 115 5.30 -4.17 -1.38
CA ILE A 115 4.23 -5.14 -1.65
C ILE A 115 3.09 -4.33 -2.26
N GLU A 116 2.66 -4.70 -3.46
CA GLU A 116 1.49 -4.08 -4.09
C GLU A 116 0.26 -4.30 -3.19
N ALA A 117 -0.48 -3.23 -2.93
CA ALA A 117 -1.75 -3.29 -2.23
C ALA A 117 -2.89 -3.26 -3.24
N ASP A 118 -3.93 -4.04 -2.99
CA ASP A 118 -5.15 -3.95 -3.78
C ASP A 118 -5.88 -2.64 -3.45
N THR A 119 -5.64 -1.62 -4.27
CA THR A 119 -6.32 -0.33 -4.17
C THR A 119 -7.83 -0.45 -4.36
N VAL A 120 -8.35 -1.48 -5.02
CA VAL A 120 -9.79 -1.73 -5.13
C VAL A 120 -10.38 -2.17 -3.79
N GLN A 121 -9.64 -2.94 -3.00
CA GLN A 121 -10.07 -3.30 -1.65
C GLN A 121 -10.08 -2.09 -0.69
N ILE A 122 -9.16 -1.14 -0.90
CA ILE A 122 -9.01 0.04 -0.03
C ILE A 122 -10.00 1.15 -0.43
N GLU A 123 -10.12 1.45 -1.73
CA GLU A 123 -10.83 2.61 -2.27
C GLU A 123 -12.08 2.25 -3.09
N GLY A 124 -12.38 0.96 -3.27
CA GLY A 124 -13.39 0.49 -4.20
C GLY A 124 -12.93 0.53 -5.66
N SER A 125 -13.83 0.22 -6.60
CA SER A 125 -13.50 0.07 -8.03
C SER A 125 -12.87 1.30 -8.71
N ASP A 126 -12.92 2.48 -8.08
CA ASP A 126 -12.36 3.72 -8.61
C ASP A 126 -11.82 4.58 -7.44
N ALA A 127 -10.50 4.78 -7.44
CA ALA A 127 -9.76 5.54 -6.42
C ALA A 127 -10.15 7.03 -6.32
N THR A 128 -11.03 7.54 -7.19
CA THR A 128 -11.53 8.93 -7.16
C THR A 128 -12.92 9.09 -6.52
N ASN A 129 -13.60 7.99 -6.18
CA ASN A 129 -15.01 8.02 -5.77
C ASN A 129 -15.28 8.84 -4.51
N GLN A 130 -14.39 8.81 -3.51
CA GLN A 130 -14.63 9.55 -2.26
C GLN A 130 -14.48 11.07 -2.44
N ILE A 131 -13.54 11.50 -3.27
CA ILE A 131 -13.32 12.93 -3.57
C ILE A 131 -14.49 13.46 -4.40
N ASN A 132 -14.89 12.73 -5.45
CA ASN A 132 -16.04 13.13 -6.27
C ASN A 132 -17.33 13.17 -5.44
N ALA A 133 -17.58 12.18 -4.58
CA ALA A 133 -18.75 12.18 -3.69
C ALA A 133 -18.76 13.36 -2.70
N ALA A 134 -17.60 13.72 -2.13
CA ALA A 134 -17.49 14.87 -1.23
C ALA A 134 -17.73 16.20 -1.98
N VAL A 135 -17.21 16.32 -3.20
CA VAL A 135 -17.43 17.48 -4.07
C VAL A 135 -18.91 17.57 -4.46
N ASP A 136 -19.50 16.48 -4.93
CA ASP A 136 -20.92 16.42 -5.30
C ASP A 136 -21.83 16.79 -4.13
N ALA A 137 -21.53 16.26 -2.92
CA ALA A 137 -22.24 16.62 -1.71
C ALA A 137 -22.12 18.13 -1.40
N ALA A 138 -20.93 18.71 -1.52
CA ALA A 138 -20.73 20.14 -1.28
C ALA A 138 -21.52 21.03 -2.26
N TRP A 139 -21.71 20.59 -3.52
CA TRP A 139 -22.47 21.33 -4.53
C TRP A 139 -23.99 21.14 -4.45
N THR A 140 -24.45 20.01 -3.94
CA THR A 140 -25.89 19.65 -3.92
C THR A 140 -26.55 19.80 -2.55
N THR A 141 -25.77 19.92 -1.47
CA THR A 141 -26.31 20.11 -0.13
C THR A 141 -27.00 21.47 -0.01
N GLN A 142 -28.28 21.45 0.33
CA GLN A 142 -29.05 22.65 0.58
C GLN A 142 -28.55 23.37 1.84
N MET A 143 -28.53 24.70 1.80
CA MET A 143 -28.22 25.54 2.96
C MET A 143 -29.25 25.30 4.06
N ALA A 144 -28.80 25.27 5.33
CA ALA A 144 -29.71 25.15 6.46
C ALA A 144 -30.64 26.36 6.55
N ASP A 145 -31.93 26.13 6.80
CA ASP A 145 -32.92 27.19 7.03
C ASP A 145 -32.79 27.75 8.46
N SER A 146 -31.65 28.39 8.70
CA SER A 146 -31.28 28.98 9.98
C SER A 146 -30.29 30.12 9.76
N VAL A 147 -30.32 31.09 10.66
CA VAL A 147 -29.41 32.24 10.68
C VAL A 147 -28.69 32.26 12.02
N ALA A 148 -27.58 32.99 12.12
CA ALA A 148 -26.90 33.13 13.41
C ALA A 148 -27.79 33.90 14.39
N THR A 149 -27.65 33.66 15.69
CA THR A 149 -28.25 34.55 16.71
C THR A 149 -27.59 35.93 16.63
N ASP A 150 -28.33 36.99 16.93
CA ASP A 150 -27.77 38.34 16.95
C ASP A 150 -26.53 38.44 17.86
N GLY A 151 -25.54 39.23 17.43
CA GLY A 151 -24.23 39.34 18.08
C GLY A 151 -23.27 38.16 17.85
N SER A 152 -23.68 37.09 17.16
CA SER A 152 -22.80 35.97 16.78
C SER A 152 -22.28 36.11 15.35
N ILE A 153 -21.05 35.64 15.10
CA ILE A 153 -20.51 35.56 13.73
C ILE A 153 -21.19 34.38 13.02
N PRO A 154 -21.85 34.59 11.86
CA PRO A 154 -22.51 33.51 11.13
C PRO A 154 -21.51 32.55 10.47
N THR A 155 -21.94 31.31 10.24
CA THR A 155 -21.24 30.45 9.26
C THR A 155 -21.37 31.04 7.87
N ARG A 156 -20.56 30.55 6.92
CA ARG A 156 -20.60 31.02 5.53
C ARG A 156 -21.97 30.76 4.90
N GLU A 157 -22.56 29.60 5.19
CA GLU A 157 -23.89 29.21 4.74
C GLU A 157 -24.96 30.12 5.34
N GLN A 158 -24.89 30.39 6.64
CA GLN A 158 -25.83 31.30 7.30
C GLN A 158 -25.72 32.73 6.76
N ALA A 159 -24.51 33.25 6.56
CA ALA A 159 -24.28 34.59 6.04
C ALA A 159 -24.84 34.76 4.62
N LEU A 160 -24.64 33.74 3.76
CA LEU A 160 -25.19 33.75 2.41
C LEU A 160 -26.73 33.66 2.45
N TYR A 161 -27.31 32.88 3.38
CA TYR A 161 -28.76 32.79 3.53
C TYR A 161 -29.36 34.12 4.00
N GLU A 162 -28.76 34.74 5.02
CA GLU A 162 -29.13 36.06 5.53
C GLU A 162 -29.11 37.11 4.41
N ALA A 163 -28.06 37.13 3.59
CA ALA A 163 -27.92 38.07 2.48
C ALA A 163 -28.98 37.85 1.38
N ILE A 164 -29.19 36.59 0.96
CA ILE A 164 -30.18 36.26 -0.07
C ILE A 164 -31.58 36.68 0.41
N GLN A 165 -31.97 36.26 1.62
CA GLN A 165 -33.30 36.56 2.15
C GLN A 165 -33.51 38.07 2.38
N PHE A 166 -32.49 38.79 2.84
CA PHE A 166 -32.58 40.24 3.00
C PHE A 166 -32.79 40.95 1.65
N LEU A 167 -32.24 40.42 0.55
CA LEU A 167 -32.41 40.98 -0.78
C LEU A 167 -33.74 40.60 -1.44
N THR A 168 -34.24 39.38 -1.20
CA THR A 168 -35.41 38.84 -1.93
C THR A 168 -36.72 38.90 -1.14
N GLU A 169 -36.66 38.75 0.19
CA GLU A 169 -37.83 38.48 1.05
C GLU A 169 -37.92 39.44 2.25
N ARG A 170 -37.66 40.75 2.03
CA ARG A 170 -37.80 41.78 3.07
C ARG A 170 -39.01 42.68 2.87
N ALA A 171 -39.63 43.10 3.97
CA ALA A 171 -40.67 44.12 4.01
C ALA A 171 -40.28 45.20 5.03
N VAL A 172 -40.62 46.45 4.73
CA VAL A 172 -40.41 47.59 5.63
C VAL A 172 -41.77 48.15 6.06
N SER A 173 -41.94 48.39 7.35
CA SER A 173 -43.10 49.05 7.92
C SER A 173 -42.63 49.96 9.05
N ASP A 174 -42.81 51.26 8.88
CA ASP A 174 -42.24 52.28 9.77
C ASP A 174 -40.74 52.04 9.97
N THR A 175 -40.27 51.97 11.20
CA THR A 175 -38.87 51.69 11.55
C THR A 175 -38.51 50.20 11.55
N THR A 176 -39.43 49.29 11.22
CA THR A 176 -39.17 47.85 11.25
C THR A 176 -38.93 47.28 9.87
N VAL A 177 -37.81 46.56 9.70
CA VAL A 177 -37.57 45.70 8.54
C VAL A 177 -37.74 44.24 8.96
N THR A 178 -38.68 43.55 8.33
CA THR A 178 -38.90 42.12 8.54
C THR A 178 -38.36 41.36 7.34
N VAL A 179 -37.36 40.51 7.57
CA VAL A 179 -36.86 39.55 6.59
C VAL A 179 -37.52 38.21 6.86
N LYS A 180 -38.05 37.59 5.82
CA LYS A 180 -38.76 36.30 5.92
C LYS A 180 -37.89 35.15 5.44
N LYS A 181 -38.28 33.94 5.82
CA LYS A 181 -37.75 32.68 5.28
C LYS A 181 -38.16 32.52 3.81
N VAL A 182 -37.62 31.49 3.16
CA VAL A 182 -37.95 31.12 1.77
C VAL A 182 -39.44 30.83 1.54
N ASP A 183 -40.21 30.60 2.61
CA ASP A 183 -41.66 30.42 2.54
C ASP A 183 -42.45 31.72 2.32
N GLY A 184 -41.78 32.88 2.34
CA GLY A 184 -42.38 34.20 2.14
C GLY A 184 -43.33 34.65 3.27
N SER A 185 -43.35 33.92 4.39
CA SER A 185 -44.31 34.14 5.48
C SER A 185 -43.63 34.21 6.85
N THR A 186 -42.81 33.22 7.19
CA THR A 186 -42.20 33.11 8.51
C THR A 186 -41.08 34.12 8.67
N THR A 187 -41.09 34.92 9.75
CA THR A 187 -40.00 35.84 10.06
C THR A 187 -38.70 35.07 10.29
N LEU A 188 -37.65 35.46 9.58
CA LEU A 188 -36.29 34.94 9.72
C LEU A 188 -35.44 35.83 10.62
N MET A 189 -35.47 37.15 10.37
CA MET A 189 -34.76 38.15 11.15
C MET A 189 -35.46 39.50 11.03
N THR A 190 -35.28 40.34 12.04
CA THR A 190 -35.82 41.70 12.09
C THR A 190 -34.70 42.71 12.25
N PHE A 191 -34.89 43.90 11.70
CA PHE A 191 -33.99 45.04 11.91
C PHE A 191 -34.79 46.27 12.27
N THR A 192 -34.13 47.19 12.97
CA THR A 192 -34.64 48.50 13.32
C THR A 192 -33.88 49.56 12.55
N LEU A 193 -34.64 50.40 11.84
CA LEU A 193 -34.19 51.65 11.25
C LEU A 193 -34.23 52.75 12.30
N ASP A 194 -33.37 53.75 12.15
CA ASP A 194 -33.35 54.94 13.01
C ASP A 194 -34.48 55.92 12.74
N ASP A 195 -35.03 55.93 11.53
CA ASP A 195 -36.15 56.80 11.12
C ASP A 195 -37.09 56.07 10.13
N GLY A 196 -38.39 56.34 10.22
CA GLY A 196 -39.42 55.71 9.38
C GLY A 196 -39.63 56.37 8.01
N THR A 197 -39.05 57.56 7.78
CA THR A 197 -39.18 58.35 6.56
C THR A 197 -37.85 58.45 5.81
N ASP A 198 -36.79 58.86 6.52
CA ASP A 198 -35.45 59.10 5.97
C ASP A 198 -34.37 58.33 6.77
N PRO A 199 -34.40 56.99 6.74
CA PRO A 199 -33.46 56.17 7.51
C PRO A 199 -32.01 56.39 7.08
N THR A 200 -31.11 56.53 8.05
CA THR A 200 -29.66 56.65 7.82
C THR A 200 -28.84 55.52 8.43
N SER A 201 -29.47 54.71 9.29
CA SER A 201 -28.85 53.54 9.89
C SER A 201 -29.85 52.40 10.08
N ILE A 202 -29.31 51.19 10.18
CA ILE A 202 -30.07 49.96 10.39
C ILE A 202 -29.28 49.08 11.35
N THR A 203 -29.96 48.46 12.31
CA THR A 203 -29.35 47.50 13.25
C THR A 203 -30.22 46.27 13.36
N ARG A 204 -29.61 45.09 13.44
CA ARG A 204 -30.35 43.83 13.64
C ARG A 204 -31.04 43.89 15.01
N ALA A 205 -32.34 43.58 15.02
CA ALA A 205 -33.09 43.38 16.23
C ALA A 205 -32.86 41.94 16.71
N SER A 206 -32.75 41.79 18.03
CA SER A 206 -32.38 40.56 18.79
C SER A 206 -32.83 39.24 18.16
#